data_AF-A0A1G3UK21-F1
#
_entry.id   AF-A0A1G3UK21-F1
#
_cell.length_a   1.000
_cell.length_b   1.000
_cell.length_c   1.000
_cell.angle_alpha   90.00
_cell.angle_beta   90.00
_cell.angle_gamma   90.00
#
_symmetry.space_group_name_H-M   'P 1'
#
loop_
_entity.id
_entity.type
_entity.pdbx_description
1 polymer ?
#
loop_
_entity_poly.entity_id
_entity_poly.type
_entity_poly.pdbx_seq_one_letter_code
_entity_poly.pdbx_strand_id
1 'polypeptide(L)'
;MLSYHLQGALGDLRDLVKITESDVEDIKVANHNPQFERLKIKEEKLKSFESKKAMIDHEISSLVSLNPGVELPKLLNEEQHTYLSELKVELSNLREVNRRYARMVLAVSNLYNTFLERLVPTEMQGYNKVASKESSILQVRV
;
A
#
# COMPACT_ATOMS: atom_id res chain seq x y z
N MET A 1 10.21 -0.34 -26.62
CA MET A 1 10.60 -0.86 -25.30
C MET A 1 10.05 0.04 -24.20
N LEU A 2 10.28 1.35 -24.24
CA LEU A 2 9.76 2.32 -23.25
C LEU A 2 8.25 2.27 -23.05
N SER A 3 7.48 2.27 -24.14
CA SER A 3 6.01 2.15 -24.08
C SER A 3 5.55 0.87 -23.40
N TYR A 4 6.26 -0.25 -23.60
CA TYR A 4 5.94 -1.53 -22.97
C TYR A 4 6.20 -1.49 -21.46
N HIS A 5 7.33 -0.91 -21.03
CA HIS A 5 7.61 -0.75 -19.60
C HIS A 5 6.65 0.22 -18.92
N LEU A 6 6.29 1.33 -19.58
CA LEU A 6 5.30 2.29 -19.09
C LEU A 6 3.91 1.66 -18.94
N GLN A 7 3.44 0.94 -19.96
CA GLN A 7 2.15 0.25 -19.92
C GLN A 7 2.14 -0.85 -18.84
N GLY A 8 3.22 -1.62 -18.72
CA GLY A 8 3.35 -2.63 -17.68
C GLY A 8 3.35 -2.03 -16.26
N ALA A 9 4.04 -0.90 -16.06
CA ALA A 9 4.06 -0.19 -14.79
C ALA A 9 2.68 0.39 -14.44
N LEU A 10 1.95 0.92 -15.43
CA LEU A 10 0.56 1.34 -15.28
C LEU A 10 -0.36 0.19 -14.87
N GLY A 11 -0.20 -0.98 -15.48
CA GLY A 11 -0.93 -2.19 -15.11
C GLY A 11 -0.70 -2.58 -13.65
N ASP A 12 0.56 -2.62 -13.22
CA ASP A 12 0.90 -2.95 -11.83
C ASP A 12 0.32 -1.93 -10.83
N LEU A 13 0.36 -0.63 -11.15
CA LEU A 13 -0.25 0.41 -10.30
C LEU A 13 -1.76 0.24 -10.18
N ARG A 14 -2.47 0.03 -11.30
CA ARG A 14 -3.92 -0.18 -11.29
C ARG A 14 -4.30 -1.44 -10.52
N ASP A 15 -3.53 -2.50 -10.63
CA ASP A 15 -3.72 -3.73 -9.84
C ASP A 15 -3.53 -3.45 -8.35
N LEU A 16 -2.45 -2.74 -7.96
CA LEU A 16 -2.20 -2.36 -6.57
C LEU A 16 -3.33 -1.49 -6.00
N VAL A 17 -3.85 -0.54 -6.78
CA VAL A 17 -5.01 0.29 -6.40
C VAL A 17 -6.22 -0.61 -6.13
N LYS A 18 -6.60 -1.48 -7.07
CA LYS A 18 -7.76 -2.38 -6.94
C LYS A 18 -7.66 -3.31 -5.74
N ILE A 19 -6.48 -3.88 -5.49
CA ILE A 19 -6.26 -4.76 -4.33
C ILE A 19 -6.41 -3.95 -3.03
N THR A 20 -5.86 -2.75 -2.98
CA THR A 20 -5.95 -1.88 -1.79
C THR A 20 -7.38 -1.38 -1.55
N GLU A 21 -8.15 -1.10 -2.61
CA GLU A 21 -9.59 -0.80 -2.49
C GLU A 21 -10.38 -2.00 -1.97
N SER A 22 -10.08 -3.20 -2.47
CA SER A 22 -10.71 -4.43 -1.97
C SER A 22 -10.40 -4.64 -0.48
N ASP A 23 -9.18 -4.34 -0.04
CA ASP A 23 -8.81 -4.41 1.38
C ASP A 23 -9.55 -3.36 2.23
N VAL A 24 -9.84 -2.18 1.67
CA VAL A 24 -10.67 -1.17 2.32
C VAL A 24 -12.09 -1.66 2.50
N GLU A 25 -12.70 -2.27 1.48
CA GLU A 25 -14.07 -2.80 1.59
C GLU A 25 -14.15 -3.96 2.59
N ASP A 26 -13.17 -4.86 2.56
CA ASP A 26 -13.09 -5.99 3.49
C ASP A 26 -12.97 -5.55 4.95
N ILE A 27 -12.22 -4.47 5.24
CA ILE A 27 -12.15 -3.91 6.61
C ILE A 27 -13.54 -3.42 7.06
N LYS A 28 -14.34 -2.81 6.17
CA LYS A 28 -15.69 -2.30 6.54
C LYS A 28 -16.64 -3.40 6.96
N VAL A 29 -16.50 -4.60 6.39
CA VAL A 29 -17.32 -5.78 6.70
C VAL A 29 -16.64 -6.74 7.69
N ALA A 30 -15.54 -6.32 8.32
CA ALA A 30 -14.74 -7.11 9.25
C ALA A 30 -14.21 -8.45 8.66
N ASN A 31 -13.98 -8.50 7.35
CA ASN A 31 -13.47 -9.67 6.64
C ASN A 31 -11.94 -9.61 6.48
N HIS A 32 -11.20 -9.91 7.54
CA HIS A 32 -9.74 -9.67 7.57
C HIS A 32 -8.89 -10.78 6.94
N ASN A 33 -9.44 -11.97 6.67
CA ASN A 33 -8.67 -13.13 6.20
C ASN A 33 -8.07 -12.97 4.78
N PRO A 34 -8.81 -12.45 3.77
CA PRO A 34 -8.28 -12.33 2.40
C PRO A 34 -7.06 -11.41 2.28
N GLN A 35 -6.87 -10.50 3.24
CA GLN A 35 -5.77 -9.55 3.26
C GLN A 35 -4.39 -10.22 3.31
N PHE A 36 -4.27 -11.39 3.96
CA PHE A 36 -3.01 -12.12 4.04
C PHE A 36 -2.59 -12.72 2.69
N GLU A 37 -3.55 -13.24 1.92
CA GLU A 37 -3.29 -13.77 0.58
C GLU A 37 -2.93 -12.64 -0.40
N ARG A 38 -3.68 -11.53 -0.32
CA ARG A 38 -3.44 -10.33 -1.14
C ARG A 38 -2.12 -9.65 -0.82
N LEU A 39 -1.61 -9.76 0.42
CA LEU A 39 -0.32 -9.18 0.80
C LEU A 39 0.81 -9.70 -0.10
N LYS A 40 0.89 -11.01 -0.30
CA LYS A 40 1.89 -11.63 -1.17
C LYS A 40 1.81 -11.11 -2.60
N ILE A 41 0.58 -11.01 -3.13
CA ILE A 41 0.33 -10.49 -4.48
C ILE A 41 0.78 -9.02 -4.58
N LYS A 42 0.47 -8.19 -3.56
CA LYS A 42 0.92 -6.78 -3.53
C LYS A 42 2.43 -6.66 -3.52
N GLU A 43 3.14 -7.49 -2.75
CA GLU A 43 4.60 -7.48 -2.72
C GLU A 43 5.21 -7.86 -4.07
N GLU A 44 4.67 -8.87 -4.74
CA GLU A 44 5.10 -9.27 -6.08
C GLU A 44 4.87 -8.14 -7.11
N LYS A 45 3.69 -7.50 -7.08
CA LYS A 45 3.36 -6.37 -7.94
C LYS A 45 4.22 -5.14 -7.66
N LEU A 46 4.55 -4.86 -6.41
CA LEU A 46 5.43 -3.76 -6.03
C LEU A 46 6.85 -3.97 -6.57
N LYS A 47 7.41 -5.16 -6.38
CA LYS A 47 8.72 -5.52 -6.95
C LYS A 47 8.72 -5.41 -8.48
N SER A 48 7.65 -5.87 -9.11
CA SER A 48 7.46 -5.78 -10.56
C SER A 48 7.44 -4.33 -11.04
N PHE A 49 6.72 -3.46 -10.32
CA PHE A 49 6.67 -2.03 -10.60
C PHE A 49 8.03 -1.35 -10.42
N GLU A 50 8.74 -1.63 -9.32
CA GLU A 50 10.08 -1.07 -9.06
C GLU A 50 11.09 -1.47 -10.13
N SER A 51 11.05 -2.72 -10.57
CA SER A 51 11.89 -3.20 -11.67
C SER A 51 11.57 -2.47 -12.99
N LYS A 52 10.28 -2.34 -13.33
CA LYS A 52 9.87 -1.59 -14.54
C LYS A 52 10.23 -0.11 -14.46
N LYS A 53 10.12 0.51 -13.29
CA LYS A 53 10.57 1.89 -13.06
C LYS A 53 12.07 2.03 -13.34
N ALA A 54 12.89 1.12 -12.83
CA ALA A 54 14.33 1.14 -13.09
C ALA A 54 14.65 1.00 -14.58
N MET A 55 13.90 0.16 -15.31
CA MET A 55 14.04 0.04 -16.77
C MET A 55 13.64 1.32 -17.50
N ILE A 56 12.53 1.96 -17.11
CA ILE A 56 12.09 3.25 -17.65
C ILE A 56 13.18 4.31 -17.45
N ASP A 57 13.72 4.42 -16.24
CA ASP A 57 14.77 5.39 -15.91
C ASP A 57 16.05 5.15 -16.76
N HIS A 58 16.43 3.89 -16.95
CA HIS A 58 17.58 3.50 -17.79
C HIS A 58 17.36 3.84 -19.27
N GLU A 59 16.17 3.57 -19.80
CA GLU A 59 15.85 3.87 -21.20
C GLU A 59 15.76 5.38 -21.45
N ILE A 60 15.15 6.14 -20.54
CA ILE A 60 15.14 7.61 -20.61
C ILE A 60 16.57 8.16 -20.59
N SER A 61 17.41 7.66 -19.68
CA SER A 61 18.82 8.09 -19.59
C SER A 61 19.59 7.78 -20.88
N SER A 62 19.34 6.61 -21.47
CA SER A 62 19.93 6.19 -22.74
C SER A 62 19.47 7.08 -23.90
N LEU A 63 18.18 7.40 -23.98
CA LEU A 63 17.61 8.29 -25.00
C LEU A 63 18.20 9.70 -24.95
N VAL A 64 18.38 10.24 -23.75
CA VAL A 64 19.00 11.56 -23.53
C VAL A 64 20.49 11.53 -23.90
N SER A 65 21.20 10.45 -23.55
CA SER A 65 22.62 10.29 -23.86
C SER A 65 22.89 10.15 -25.38
N LEU A 66 21.97 9.47 -26.10
CA LEU A 66 22.06 9.29 -27.55
C LEU A 66 21.71 10.55 -28.34
N ASN A 67 20.95 11.48 -27.75
CA ASN A 67 20.50 12.72 -28.40
C ASN A 67 20.92 13.96 -27.59
N PRO A 68 22.22 14.25 -27.49
CA PRO A 68 22.70 15.41 -26.74
C PRO A 68 22.15 16.71 -27.36
N GLY A 69 21.47 17.51 -26.54
CA GLY A 69 20.91 18.81 -26.94
C GLY A 69 19.43 18.79 -27.37
N VAL A 70 18.77 17.63 -27.39
CA VAL A 70 17.32 17.54 -27.59
C VAL A 70 16.63 17.32 -26.25
N GLU A 71 15.62 18.15 -25.96
CA GLU A 71 14.84 18.03 -24.72
C GLU A 71 14.02 16.74 -24.72
N LEU A 72 13.94 16.06 -23.57
CA LEU A 72 13.21 14.79 -23.39
C LEU A 72 11.78 14.80 -23.96
N PRO A 73 10.98 15.88 -23.83
CA PRO A 73 9.64 15.91 -24.41
C PRO A 73 9.60 15.78 -25.94
N LYS A 74 10.67 16.19 -26.63
CA LYS A 74 10.79 16.07 -28.09
C LYS A 74 11.29 14.70 -28.53
N LEU A 75 11.84 13.91 -27.60
CA LEU A 75 12.32 12.54 -27.83
C LEU A 75 11.21 11.50 -27.63
N LEU A 76 10.13 11.87 -26.94
CA LEU A 76 9.00 10.99 -26.64
C LEU A 76 7.88 11.20 -27.66
N ASN A 77 7.20 10.11 -28.00
CA ASN A 77 5.97 10.18 -28.81
C ASN A 77 4.75 10.54 -27.94
N GLU A 78 3.63 10.90 -28.59
CA GLU A 78 2.39 11.30 -27.87
C GLU A 78 1.86 10.20 -26.92
N GLU A 79 2.04 8.94 -27.29
CA GLU A 79 1.62 7.79 -26.48
C GLU A 79 2.43 7.71 -25.17
N GLN A 80 3.75 7.88 -25.24
CA GLN A 80 4.64 7.88 -24.08
C GLN A 80 4.38 9.07 -23.15
N HIS A 81 4.08 10.24 -23.71
CA HIS A 81 3.61 11.40 -22.93
C HIS A 81 2.31 11.09 -22.18
N THR A 82 1.37 10.45 -22.86
CA THR A 82 0.09 10.02 -22.28
C THR A 82 0.32 9.04 -21.13
N TYR A 83 1.14 8.00 -21.35
CA TYR A 83 1.43 7.02 -20.30
C TYR A 83 2.17 7.61 -19.10
N LEU A 84 3.10 8.54 -19.30
CA LEU A 84 3.76 9.22 -18.18
C LEU A 84 2.79 10.09 -17.36
N SER A 85 1.86 10.77 -18.05
CA SER A 85 0.80 11.53 -17.39
C SER A 85 -0.11 10.61 -16.58
N GLU A 86 -0.59 9.52 -17.17
CA GLU A 86 -1.40 8.51 -16.48
C GLU A 86 -0.67 7.93 -15.28
N LEU A 87 0.64 7.64 -15.40
CA LEU A 87 1.44 7.03 -14.34
C LEU A 87 1.54 7.97 -13.13
N LYS A 88 1.65 9.28 -13.37
CA LYS A 88 1.62 10.29 -12.30
C LYS A 88 0.26 10.33 -11.61
N VAL A 89 -0.84 10.27 -12.37
CA VAL A 89 -2.20 10.26 -11.83
C VAL A 89 -2.43 9.00 -10.97
N GLU A 90 -2.09 7.83 -11.49
CA GLU A 90 -2.28 6.55 -10.78
C GLU A 90 -1.40 6.43 -9.54
N LEU A 91 -0.18 6.97 -9.54
CA LEU A 91 0.64 7.06 -8.32
C LEU A 91 -0.01 7.93 -7.25
N SER A 92 -0.61 9.06 -7.64
CA SER A 92 -1.34 9.91 -6.71
C SER A 92 -2.57 9.18 -6.15
N ASN A 93 -3.30 8.46 -7.00
CA ASN A 93 -4.44 7.65 -6.62
C ASN A 93 -4.05 6.55 -5.62
N LEU A 94 -3.01 5.77 -5.94
CA LEU A 94 -2.49 4.73 -5.05
C LEU A 94 -2.10 5.30 -3.67
N ARG A 95 -1.44 6.47 -3.64
CA ARG A 95 -1.09 7.14 -2.39
C ARG A 95 -2.32 7.49 -1.56
N GLU A 96 -3.38 8.00 -2.20
CA GLU A 96 -4.62 8.38 -1.53
C GLU A 96 -5.38 7.17 -0.97
N VAL A 97 -5.57 6.14 -1.80
CA VAL A 97 -6.23 4.88 -1.40
C VAL A 97 -5.46 4.21 -0.26
N ASN A 98 -4.12 4.11 -0.37
CA ASN A 98 -3.30 3.53 0.69
C ASN A 98 -3.35 4.35 1.99
N ARG A 99 -3.41 5.69 1.91
CA ARG A 99 -3.59 6.55 3.10
C ARG A 99 -4.95 6.32 3.77
N ARG A 100 -6.01 6.05 3.00
CA ARG A 100 -7.33 5.70 3.54
C ARG A 100 -7.29 4.33 4.22
N TYR A 101 -6.73 3.33 3.54
CA TYR A 101 -6.52 1.99 4.07
C TYR A 101 -5.75 2.01 5.41
N ALA A 102 -4.60 2.67 5.46
CA ALA A 102 -3.78 2.76 6.67
C ALA A 102 -4.53 3.38 7.86
N ARG A 103 -5.33 4.43 7.62
CA ARG A 103 -6.17 5.04 8.68
C ARG A 103 -7.19 4.04 9.25
N MET A 104 -7.79 3.22 8.39
CA MET A 104 -8.75 2.20 8.83
C MET A 104 -8.06 1.08 9.63
N VAL A 105 -6.91 0.59 9.16
CA VAL A 105 -6.12 -0.43 9.88
C VAL A 105 -5.75 0.07 11.28
N LEU A 106 -5.29 1.32 11.40
CA LEU A 106 -4.97 1.92 12.69
C LEU A 106 -6.19 2.03 13.61
N ALA A 107 -7.34 2.44 13.08
CA ALA A 107 -8.58 2.54 13.84
C ALA A 107 -9.04 1.17 14.38
N VAL A 108 -8.99 0.12 13.54
CA VAL A 108 -9.33 -1.25 13.92
C VAL A 108 -8.34 -1.80 14.95
N SER A 109 -7.04 -1.58 14.77
CA SER A 109 -6.01 -1.99 15.72
C SER A 109 -6.22 -1.32 17.09
N ASN A 110 -6.47 -0.01 17.12
CA ASN A 110 -6.75 0.71 18.35
C ASN A 110 -8.02 0.20 19.04
N LEU A 111 -9.08 -0.08 18.28
CA LEU A 111 -10.32 -0.64 18.83
C LEU A 111 -10.07 -1.99 19.52
N TYR A 112 -9.35 -2.91 18.86
CA TYR A 112 -9.02 -4.21 19.47
C TYR A 112 -8.10 -4.07 20.68
N ASN A 113 -7.11 -3.18 20.63
CA ASN A 113 -6.23 -2.93 21.78
C ASN A 113 -7.01 -2.37 22.97
N THR A 114 -7.90 -1.38 22.76
CA THR A 114 -8.75 -0.84 23.82
C THR A 114 -9.72 -1.90 24.37
N PHE A 115 -10.26 -2.78 23.53
CA PHE A 115 -11.09 -3.89 24.01
C PHE A 115 -10.28 -4.87 24.85
N LEU A 116 -9.07 -5.24 24.42
CA LEU A 116 -8.17 -6.11 25.18
C LEU A 116 -7.80 -5.48 26.53
N GLU A 117 -7.48 -4.19 26.55
CA GLU A 117 -7.19 -3.45 27.79
C GLU A 117 -8.38 -3.41 28.76
N ARG A 118 -9.62 -3.37 28.26
CA ARG A 118 -10.82 -3.41 29.11
C ARG A 118 -11.18 -4.82 29.58
N LEU A 119 -10.93 -5.84 28.76
CA LEU A 119 -11.20 -7.25 29.06
C LEU A 119 -10.15 -7.83 30.02
N VAL A 120 -8.88 -7.51 29.81
CA VAL A 120 -7.77 -7.91 30.66
C VAL A 120 -7.01 -6.62 31.00
N PRO A 121 -7.51 -5.82 31.95
CA PRO A 121 -6.77 -4.68 32.43
C PRO A 121 -5.41 -5.16 32.91
N THR A 122 -4.34 -4.59 32.37
CA THR A 122 -2.97 -4.91 32.78
C THR A 122 -2.45 -3.73 33.57
N GLU A 123 -2.02 -3.99 34.80
CA GLU A 123 -1.39 -3.00 35.67
C GLU A 123 0.13 -3.20 35.62
N MET A 124 0.85 -2.08 35.68
CA MET A 124 2.29 -2.11 35.85
C MET A 124 2.60 -2.32 37.34
N GLN A 125 3.02 -3.53 37.72
CA GLN A 125 3.60 -3.79 39.04
C GLN A 125 5.13 -3.72 38.92
N GLY A 126 5.68 -2.51 39.12
CA GLY A 126 7.09 -2.23 38.86
C GLY A 126 7.40 -2.25 37.36
N TYR A 127 8.42 -3.01 36.93
CA TYR A 127 8.79 -3.19 35.51
C TYR A 127 8.02 -4.32 34.80
N ASN A 128 7.22 -5.08 35.52
CA ASN A 128 6.46 -6.20 34.96
C ASN A 128 5.02 -5.78 34.68
N LYS A 129 4.55 -6.07 33.47
CA LYS A 129 3.16 -5.87 33.07
C LYS A 129 2.37 -7.10 33.53
N VAL A 130 1.54 -6.95 34.57
CA VAL A 130 0.78 -8.05 35.19
C VAL A 130 -0.71 -7.84 34.94
N ALA A 131 -1.46 -8.89 34.66
CA ALA A 131 -2.92 -8.78 34.55
C ALA A 131 -3.52 -8.36 35.91
N SER A 132 -4.27 -7.26 35.92
CA SER A 132 -5.01 -6.78 37.08
C SER A 132 -6.16 -7.75 37.41
N LYS A 133 -6.41 -7.91 38.71
CA LYS A 133 -7.33 -8.91 39.25
C LYS A 133 -8.81 -8.55 39.02
N GLU A 134 -9.10 -7.29 38.72
CA GLU A 134 -10.46 -6.78 38.53
C GLU A 134 -10.74 -6.51 37.04
N SER A 135 -11.07 -7.56 36.29
CA SER A 135 -11.66 -7.35 34.98
C SER A 135 -13.10 -6.86 35.13
N SER A 136 -13.48 -5.82 34.38
CA SER A 136 -14.85 -5.27 34.43
C SER A 136 -15.92 -6.22 33.88
N ILE A 137 -15.52 -7.28 33.15
CA ILE A 137 -16.41 -8.17 32.39
C ILE A 137 -16.31 -9.63 32.87
N LEU A 138 -15.13 -10.15 33.22
CA LEU A 138 -14.96 -11.51 33.73
C LEU A 138 -15.05 -11.49 35.27
N GLN A 139 -16.27 -11.50 35.79
CA GLN A 139 -16.48 -11.87 37.19
C GLN A 139 -16.40 -13.39 37.31
N VAL A 140 -15.33 -13.90 37.93
CA VAL A 140 -15.28 -15.29 38.39
C VAL A 140 -16.30 -15.42 39.52
N ARG A 141 -17.44 -16.05 39.25
CA ARG A 141 -18.34 -16.50 40.32
C ARG A 141 -17.68 -17.68 41.03
N VAL A 142 -17.31 -17.48 42.29
CA VAL A 142 -16.96 -18.55 43.24
C VAL A 142 -18.23 -19.09 43.87
#